data_AF-A0A6A1VZ83-F1
#
_entry.id   AF-A0A6A1VZ83-F1
#
_cell.length_a   1.000
_cell.length_b   1.000
_cell.length_c   1.000
_cell.angle_alpha   90.00
_cell.angle_beta   90.00
_cell.angle_gamma   90.00
#
_symmetry.space_group_name_H-M   'P 1'
#
loop_
_entity.id
_entity.type
_entity.pdbx_description
1 polymer ?
#
loop_
_entity_poly.entity_id
_entity_poly.type
_entity_poly.pdbx_seq_one_letter_code
_entity_poly.pdbx_strand_id
1 'polypeptide(L)'
;MSNTFLKPSTFLACYLLEHKDQKMRTWHCWTNNQACPSAGCFSCLGCLCCVRGSQTSATPSPRPTSKKLTSPLRCLSLKKIEEPDDETEHLQQPGQDPFQDIETSYVAQVCLTWEALHCQYTQLSQKITCQPDSSACYNYSAQQFQQFQVLLQRFIENEPFEEGPRAEIYARSRNLLPKLLQVPNIKGSDTREAEEEESDLTILAPDLIRIVESSILTFHLFMKMDKKKSSGVLHLFGSHNQFATPLQQVQSSLEKKVIKLKELRKRMKGWKKKSWPRREEDVQLLLSLIDVKILSRVLRMVRITKEQLFWCEEKLKKLDLSDGKLRRDPSPVLFPC
;
A
#
# COMPACT_ATOMS: atom_id res chain seq x y z
N MET A 1 -19.21 -33.10 36.85
CA MET A 1 -19.94 -32.01 36.17
C MET A 1 -18.92 -30.94 35.81
N SER A 2 -18.48 -30.95 34.56
CA SER A 2 -17.29 -30.24 34.10
C SER A 2 -17.64 -28.85 33.57
N ASN A 3 -17.04 -27.82 34.16
CA ASN A 3 -17.03 -26.45 33.65
C ASN A 3 -16.09 -26.38 32.43
N THR A 4 -16.62 -25.96 31.28
CA THR A 4 -15.83 -25.72 30.06
C THR A 4 -15.71 -24.22 29.84
N PHE A 5 -14.51 -23.68 30.08
CA PHE A 5 -14.11 -22.33 29.68
C PHE A 5 -14.10 -22.22 28.15
N LEU A 6 -14.88 -21.28 27.61
CA LEU A 6 -14.81 -20.84 26.20
C LEU A 6 -13.47 -20.13 25.96
N LYS A 7 -12.68 -20.62 25.00
CA LYS A 7 -11.41 -20.00 24.57
C LYS A 7 -11.67 -18.79 23.65
N PRO A 8 -10.80 -17.76 23.65
CA PRO A 8 -10.94 -16.59 22.79
C PRO A 8 -10.61 -16.91 21.32
N SER A 9 -11.45 -16.42 20.41
CA SER A 9 -11.32 -16.54 18.95
C SER A 9 -10.10 -15.77 18.43
N THR A 10 -9.37 -16.40 17.51
CA THR A 10 -8.13 -15.94 16.89
C THR A 10 -8.34 -14.69 16.02
N PHE A 11 -7.64 -13.60 16.32
CA PHE A 11 -7.57 -12.39 15.48
C PHE A 11 -6.29 -12.41 14.62
N LEU A 12 -6.40 -12.13 13.32
CA LEU A 12 -5.25 -11.73 12.50
C LEU A 12 -5.02 -10.23 12.67
N ALA A 13 -3.81 -9.82 13.07
CA ALA A 13 -3.39 -8.42 13.11
C ALA A 13 -2.10 -8.25 12.29
N CYS A 14 -2.09 -7.29 11.36
CA CYS A 14 -0.87 -6.87 10.67
C CYS A 14 -0.26 -5.67 11.42
N TYR A 15 0.95 -5.82 11.95
CA TYR A 15 1.73 -4.73 12.56
C TYR A 15 2.92 -4.34 11.67
N LEU A 16 3.13 -3.03 11.51
CA LEU A 16 4.38 -2.45 11.03
C LEU A 16 5.31 -2.30 12.24
N LEU A 17 6.42 -3.05 12.26
CA LEU A 17 7.51 -2.85 13.22
C LEU A 17 8.65 -2.12 12.51
N GLU A 18 8.96 -0.90 12.96
CA GLU A 18 10.18 -0.18 12.59
C GLU A 18 11.31 -0.64 13.52
N HIS A 19 12.27 -1.40 13.00
CA HIS A 19 13.54 -1.61 13.68
C HIS A 19 14.49 -0.45 13.35
N LYS A 20 15.13 0.11 14.39
CA LYS A 20 15.92 1.34 14.30
C LYS A 20 17.25 1.23 13.55
N ASP A 21 17.63 0.04 13.10
CA ASP A 21 18.83 -0.15 12.29
C ASP A 21 18.57 -1.28 11.28
N GLN A 22 19.09 -1.12 10.06
CA GLN A 22 18.93 -1.94 8.85
C GLN A 22 17.71 -1.63 7.94
N LYS A 23 17.99 -1.09 6.74
CA LYS A 23 17.05 -0.92 5.61
C LYS A 23 16.56 -2.28 5.08
N MET A 24 15.53 -2.86 5.69
CA MET A 24 14.61 -3.79 5.03
C MET A 24 13.23 -3.67 5.69
N ARG A 25 12.21 -3.33 4.89
CA ARG A 25 10.81 -3.32 5.35
C ARG A 25 10.18 -4.66 5.01
N THR A 26 10.08 -5.56 5.97
CA THR A 26 9.36 -6.84 5.82
C THR A 26 8.08 -6.84 6.64
N TRP A 27 6.97 -7.21 6.00
CA TRP A 27 5.71 -7.46 6.70
C TRP A 27 5.75 -8.87 7.31
N HIS A 28 5.52 -8.99 8.61
CA HIS A 28 5.42 -10.28 9.29
C HIS A 28 3.97 -10.56 9.72
N CYS A 29 3.50 -11.78 9.46
CA CYS A 29 2.22 -12.29 9.97
C CYS A 29 2.49 -13.03 11.28
N TRP A 30 1.81 -12.62 12.37
CA TRP A 30 1.97 -13.24 13.69
C TRP A 30 0.66 -13.86 14.15
N THR A 31 0.74 -15.10 14.65
CA THR A 31 -0.33 -15.76 15.40
C THR A 31 0.22 -16.08 16.80
N ASN A 32 -0.45 -15.56 17.85
CA ASN A 32 -0.15 -15.83 19.27
C ASN A 32 1.34 -16.01 19.62
N ASN A 33 2.15 -14.95 19.49
CA ASN A 33 3.52 -14.88 19.98
C ASN A 33 4.48 -16.01 19.50
N GLN A 34 4.22 -16.63 18.35
CA GLN A 34 5.18 -17.48 17.66
C GLN A 34 5.33 -17.07 16.21
N ALA A 35 6.57 -17.00 15.73
CA ALA A 35 6.88 -16.81 14.33
C ALA A 35 6.42 -18.04 13.54
N CYS A 36 5.55 -17.86 12.54
CA CYS A 36 5.18 -18.92 11.60
C CYS A 36 6.39 -19.31 10.73
N PRO A 37 6.91 -20.55 10.81
CA PRO A 37 8.00 -21.00 9.95
C PRO A 37 7.41 -21.68 8.72
N SER A 38 6.89 -20.92 7.77
CA SER A 38 6.59 -21.46 6.44
C SER A 38 6.53 -20.34 5.39
N ALA A 39 7.51 -20.37 4.49
CA ALA A 39 7.50 -19.60 3.27
C ALA A 39 6.37 -20.11 2.36
N GLY A 40 5.48 -19.22 1.93
CA GLY A 40 4.52 -19.46 0.86
C GLY A 40 3.14 -19.93 1.31
N CYS A 41 2.27 -18.99 1.68
CA CYS A 41 0.82 -19.15 1.60
C CYS A 41 0.14 -17.77 1.53
N PHE A 42 0.00 -17.23 0.31
CA PHE A 42 -0.73 -15.98 0.02
C PHE A 42 -2.16 -16.23 -0.50
N SER A 43 -2.77 -17.36 -0.13
CA SER A 43 -4.09 -17.76 -0.63
C SER A 43 -4.99 -18.31 0.48
N CYS A 44 -5.37 -17.47 1.44
CA CYS A 44 -6.49 -17.77 2.34
C CYS A 44 -7.32 -16.51 2.61
N LEU A 45 -8.07 -16.07 1.60
CA LEU A 45 -9.24 -15.19 1.77
C LEU A 45 -10.56 -15.92 1.44
N GLY A 46 -10.51 -17.25 1.29
CA GLY A 46 -11.69 -18.07 1.04
C GLY A 46 -11.53 -19.47 1.62
N CYS A 47 -11.83 -19.64 2.91
CA CYS A 47 -12.20 -20.94 3.45
C CYS A 47 -13.20 -20.75 4.59
N LEU A 48 -14.48 -20.97 4.27
CA LEU A 48 -15.52 -21.21 5.24
C LEU A 48 -15.20 -22.46 6.08
N CYS A 49 -15.59 -22.41 7.35
CA CYS A 49 -15.88 -23.51 8.28
C CYS A 49 -15.48 -24.93 7.84
N CYS A 50 -14.37 -25.43 8.40
CA CYS A 50 -14.18 -26.88 8.58
C CYS A 50 -13.97 -27.17 10.06
N VAL A 51 -15.03 -27.66 10.70
CA VAL A 51 -14.98 -28.34 11.99
C VAL A 51 -14.47 -29.76 11.74
N ARG A 52 -13.29 -30.11 12.26
CA ARG A 52 -13.02 -31.47 12.75
C ARG A 52 -11.79 -31.50 13.65
N GLY A 53 -11.99 -31.96 14.87
CA GLY A 53 -10.94 -32.12 15.87
C GLY A 53 -10.07 -33.35 15.64
N SER A 54 -8.90 -33.35 16.29
CA SER A 54 -8.27 -34.54 16.85
C SER A 54 -7.15 -34.14 17.83
N GLN A 55 -7.43 -34.43 19.10
CA GLN A 55 -6.58 -35.08 20.12
C GLN A 55 -5.11 -34.65 20.27
N THR A 56 -4.84 -34.14 21.47
CA THR A 56 -3.55 -33.93 22.15
C THR A 56 -2.86 -35.24 22.54
N SER A 57 -1.52 -35.25 22.55
CA SER A 57 -0.75 -35.91 23.63
C SER A 57 0.56 -35.15 23.88
N ALA A 58 1.05 -35.21 25.11
CA ALA A 58 1.90 -34.20 25.73
C ALA A 58 3.25 -34.76 26.20
N THR A 59 4.28 -33.88 26.20
CA THR A 59 5.47 -33.76 27.08
C THR A 59 6.50 -34.93 27.16
N PRO A 60 7.72 -34.76 27.74
CA PRO A 60 8.54 -33.56 28.04
C PRO A 60 10.03 -33.65 27.56
N SER A 61 10.74 -32.51 27.62
CA SER A 61 12.21 -32.39 27.62
C SER A 61 12.78 -32.58 29.04
N PRO A 62 14.05 -33.01 29.23
CA PRO A 62 15.04 -32.03 29.71
C PRO A 62 16.54 -32.25 29.34
N ARG A 63 17.21 -31.10 29.17
CA ARG A 63 18.55 -30.65 29.67
C ARG A 63 19.90 -30.92 28.93
N PRO A 64 20.87 -29.99 29.10
CA PRO A 64 22.06 -29.82 28.24
C PRO A 64 23.37 -30.26 28.92
N THR A 65 24.41 -30.52 28.11
CA THR A 65 25.78 -30.73 28.61
C THR A 65 26.79 -29.81 27.93
N SER A 66 27.47 -29.02 28.77
CA SER A 66 28.60 -28.15 28.49
C SER A 66 29.87 -28.94 28.18
N LYS A 67 30.63 -28.54 27.14
CA LYS A 67 32.07 -28.80 27.04
C LYS A 67 32.78 -27.59 26.42
N LYS A 68 33.61 -26.93 27.23
CA LYS A 68 34.70 -26.02 26.83
C LYS A 68 35.79 -26.82 26.09
N LEU A 69 36.54 -26.16 25.21
CA LEU A 69 38.02 -26.16 25.05
C LEU A 69 38.34 -25.36 23.77
N THR A 70 38.83 -24.12 23.88
CA THR A 70 40.24 -23.68 23.78
C THR A 70 40.74 -23.49 22.34
N SER A 71 41.05 -22.22 22.04
CA SER A 71 41.68 -21.72 20.81
C SER A 71 43.19 -22.03 20.78
N PRO A 72 43.79 -22.11 19.57
CA PRO A 72 45.17 -21.71 19.39
C PRO A 72 45.31 -20.60 18.33
N LEU A 73 45.86 -19.46 18.77
CA LEU A 73 46.52 -18.45 17.94
C LEU A 73 47.94 -18.91 17.56
N ARG A 74 48.37 -18.66 16.31
CA ARG A 74 49.72 -18.24 15.87
C ARG A 74 49.73 -18.12 14.34
N CYS A 75 49.79 -16.91 13.78
CA CYS A 75 50.98 -16.11 13.42
C CYS A 75 51.63 -16.51 12.09
N LEU A 76 51.94 -15.49 11.28
CA LEU A 76 52.89 -15.32 10.15
C LEU A 76 52.15 -14.53 9.03
N SER A 77 52.61 -13.44 8.41
CA SER A 77 53.75 -12.53 8.56
C SER A 77 53.47 -11.32 7.65
N LEU A 78 53.71 -10.08 8.12
CA LEU A 78 53.60 -8.85 7.32
C LEU A 78 54.73 -8.83 6.27
N LYS A 79 54.36 -8.73 4.98
CA LYS A 79 55.25 -8.22 3.93
C LYS A 79 54.64 -6.95 3.34
N LYS A 80 55.34 -5.86 3.61
CA LYS A 80 55.26 -4.56 2.94
C LYS A 80 55.70 -4.77 1.49
N ILE A 81 54.87 -4.40 0.52
CA ILE A 81 55.22 -4.25 -0.88
C ILE A 81 54.74 -2.86 -1.32
N GLU A 82 55.64 -2.17 -2.03
CA GLU A 82 55.61 -0.79 -2.49
C GLU A 82 54.34 -0.35 -3.22
N GLU A 83 54.04 0.95 -3.08
CA GLU A 83 53.18 1.73 -3.98
C GLU A 83 53.62 1.59 -5.44
N PRO A 84 52.64 1.51 -6.36
CA PRO A 84 52.75 2.18 -7.64
C PRO A 84 51.75 3.34 -7.68
N ASP A 85 52.29 4.54 -7.83
CA ASP A 85 51.64 5.68 -8.45
C ASP A 85 51.28 5.27 -9.89
N ASP A 86 49.99 5.16 -10.21
CA ASP A 86 49.54 5.19 -11.59
C ASP A 86 48.12 5.77 -11.64
N GLU A 87 48.05 6.95 -12.24
CA GLU A 87 46.80 7.59 -12.63
C GLU A 87 46.08 6.71 -13.63
N THR A 88 44.93 6.15 -13.25
CA THR A 88 43.71 6.05 -14.07
C THR A 88 42.75 5.07 -13.40
N GLU A 89 41.62 5.57 -12.93
CA GLU A 89 40.30 5.06 -13.27
C GLU A 89 39.27 5.91 -12.54
N HIS A 90 38.81 6.93 -13.27
CA HIS A 90 37.52 7.55 -13.04
C HIS A 90 36.43 6.46 -13.05
N LEU A 91 36.20 5.80 -11.91
CA LEU A 91 34.93 5.13 -11.66
C LEU A 91 33.88 6.22 -11.42
N GLN A 92 33.50 6.88 -12.51
CA GLN A 92 32.23 7.59 -12.56
C GLN A 92 31.15 6.55 -12.28
N GLN A 93 30.67 6.52 -11.04
CA GLN A 93 29.39 5.92 -10.74
C GLN A 93 28.39 6.45 -11.77
N PRO A 94 27.53 5.61 -12.37
CA PRO A 94 26.52 6.09 -13.30
C PRO A 94 25.71 7.16 -12.55
N GLY A 95 25.88 8.42 -12.95
CA GLY A 95 25.40 9.57 -12.19
C GLY A 95 23.93 9.39 -11.86
N GLN A 96 23.63 9.02 -10.61
CA GLN A 96 22.27 8.93 -10.14
C GLN A 96 21.77 10.36 -10.05
N ASP A 97 20.94 10.73 -11.01
CA ASP A 97 20.25 12.00 -11.02
C ASP A 97 19.34 12.07 -9.78
N PRO A 98 19.62 12.95 -8.80
CA PRO A 98 18.83 13.05 -7.57
C PRO A 98 17.35 13.32 -7.83
N PHE A 99 17.01 13.95 -8.96
CA PHE A 99 15.63 14.21 -9.36
C PHE A 99 14.85 12.92 -9.67
N GLN A 100 15.52 11.89 -10.20
CA GLN A 100 14.90 10.58 -10.49
C GLN A 100 14.61 9.80 -9.21
N ASP A 101 15.48 9.90 -8.21
CA ASP A 101 15.29 9.24 -6.92
C ASP A 101 14.15 9.90 -6.12
N ILE A 102 14.01 11.22 -6.23
CA ILE A 102 12.87 11.97 -5.69
C ILE A 102 11.57 11.53 -6.38
N GLU A 103 11.55 11.43 -7.71
CA GLU A 103 10.38 10.94 -8.45
C GLU A 103 9.99 9.51 -8.04
N THR A 104 10.97 8.61 -7.98
CA THR A 104 10.76 7.21 -7.61
C THR A 104 10.19 7.09 -6.20
N SER A 105 10.76 7.83 -5.25
CA SER A 105 10.28 7.87 -3.85
C SER A 105 8.85 8.41 -3.75
N TYR A 106 8.52 9.46 -4.50
CA TYR A 106 7.17 10.01 -4.55
C TYR A 106 6.17 8.99 -5.11
N VAL A 107 6.47 8.36 -6.25
CA VAL A 107 5.58 7.38 -6.88
C VAL A 107 5.41 6.13 -6.01
N ALA A 108 6.48 5.66 -5.39
CA ALA A 108 6.42 4.56 -4.42
C ALA A 108 5.48 4.91 -3.26
N GLN A 109 5.59 6.11 -2.68
CA GLN A 109 4.69 6.55 -1.62
C GLN A 109 3.23 6.62 -2.10
N VAL A 110 2.97 7.15 -3.30
CA VAL A 110 1.63 7.21 -3.88
C VAL A 110 1.02 5.81 -4.02
N CYS A 111 1.79 4.84 -4.53
CA CYS A 111 1.34 3.45 -4.65
C CYS A 111 1.03 2.86 -3.27
N LEU A 112 1.93 3.05 -2.30
CA LEU A 112 1.77 2.53 -0.94
C LEU A 112 0.57 3.15 -0.21
N THR A 113 0.34 4.45 -0.41
CA THR A 113 -0.82 5.17 0.15
C THR A 113 -2.12 4.56 -0.35
N TRP A 114 -2.19 4.22 -1.64
CA TRP A 114 -3.37 3.61 -2.21
C TRP A 114 -3.63 2.22 -1.65
N GLU A 115 -2.61 1.35 -1.63
CA GLU A 115 -2.75 0.01 -1.07
C GLU A 115 -3.18 0.07 0.39
N ALA A 116 -2.61 0.99 1.17
CA ALA A 116 -2.99 1.19 2.57
C ALA A 116 -4.44 1.69 2.72
N LEU A 117 -4.86 2.71 1.98
CA LEU A 117 -6.26 3.21 2.03
C LEU A 117 -7.26 2.13 1.63
N HIS A 118 -7.00 1.43 0.53
CA HIS A 118 -7.85 0.35 0.04
C HIS A 118 -7.94 -0.78 1.07
N CYS A 119 -6.80 -1.16 1.67
CA CYS A 119 -6.73 -2.18 2.71
C CYS A 119 -7.54 -1.79 3.97
N GLN A 120 -7.38 -0.56 4.47
CA GLN A 120 -8.13 -0.05 5.62
C GLN A 120 -9.65 -0.04 5.36
N TYR A 121 -10.06 0.38 4.15
CA TYR A 121 -11.46 0.32 3.73
C TYR A 121 -11.97 -1.12 3.71
N THR A 122 -11.31 -2.04 3.01
CA THR A 122 -11.74 -3.44 2.90
C THR A 122 -11.84 -4.13 4.26
N GLN A 123 -10.86 -3.95 5.14
CA GLN A 123 -10.88 -4.53 6.48
C GLN A 123 -12.05 -4.00 7.32
N LEU A 124 -12.28 -2.69 7.29
CA LEU A 124 -13.37 -2.07 8.04
C LEU A 124 -14.74 -2.48 7.48
N SER A 125 -14.91 -2.54 6.15
CA SER A 125 -16.14 -3.02 5.51
C SER A 125 -16.46 -4.46 5.92
N GLN A 126 -15.46 -5.34 5.93
CA GLN A 126 -15.60 -6.72 6.38
C GLN A 126 -15.97 -6.79 7.86
N LYS A 127 -15.31 -6.00 8.71
CA LYS A 127 -15.62 -5.94 10.15
C LYS A 127 -17.07 -5.51 10.40
N ILE A 128 -17.56 -4.48 9.71
CA ILE A 128 -18.96 -4.01 9.83
C ILE A 128 -19.94 -5.12 9.43
N THR A 129 -19.61 -5.88 8.38
CA THR A 129 -20.48 -6.95 7.88
C THR A 129 -20.50 -8.16 8.82
N CYS A 130 -19.34 -8.55 9.36
CA CYS A 130 -19.22 -9.72 10.23
C CYS A 130 -19.57 -9.44 11.70
N GLN A 131 -19.45 -8.20 12.16
CA GLN A 131 -19.67 -7.78 13.55
C GLN A 131 -20.45 -6.45 13.60
N PRO A 132 -21.73 -6.44 13.18
CA PRO A 132 -22.53 -5.20 13.14
C PRO A 132 -22.76 -4.59 14.53
N ASP A 133 -22.79 -5.41 15.58
CA ASP A 133 -23.05 -4.98 16.96
C ASP A 133 -21.77 -4.58 17.73
N SER A 134 -20.64 -4.42 17.03
CA SER A 134 -19.38 -4.00 17.63
C SER A 134 -19.51 -2.61 18.27
N SER A 135 -19.38 -2.54 19.60
CA SER A 135 -19.38 -1.30 20.38
C SER A 135 -18.02 -0.58 20.43
N ALA A 136 -17.01 -1.07 19.71
CA ALA A 136 -15.68 -0.48 19.68
C ALA A 136 -15.71 1.00 19.25
N CYS A 137 -14.98 1.83 20.00
CA CYS A 137 -14.86 3.26 19.73
C CYS A 137 -13.66 3.55 18.81
N TYR A 138 -13.84 4.47 17.85
CA TYR A 138 -12.83 4.83 16.86
C TYR A 138 -12.49 6.33 16.82
N ASN A 139 -12.78 7.09 17.88
CA ASN A 139 -12.54 8.54 17.94
C ASN A 139 -11.11 8.93 17.54
N TYR A 140 -10.10 8.24 18.07
CA TYR A 140 -8.69 8.49 17.71
C TYR A 140 -8.42 8.22 16.22
N SER A 141 -8.89 7.08 15.70
CA SER A 141 -8.73 6.73 14.29
C SER A 141 -9.40 7.78 13.38
N ALA A 142 -10.63 8.19 13.71
CA ALA A 142 -11.37 9.22 13.00
C ALA A 142 -10.58 10.54 12.93
N GLN A 143 -10.03 10.99 14.07
CA GLN A 143 -9.20 12.19 14.13
C GLN A 143 -7.95 12.08 13.24
N GLN A 144 -7.26 10.93 13.24
CA GLN A 144 -6.08 10.74 12.39
C GLN A 144 -6.44 10.75 10.88
N PHE A 145 -7.58 10.15 10.49
CA PHE A 145 -8.04 10.20 9.09
C PHE A 145 -8.49 11.60 8.67
N GLN A 146 -9.05 12.39 9.57
CA GLN A 146 -9.33 13.81 9.32
C GLN A 146 -8.03 14.60 9.10
N GLN A 147 -7.00 14.38 9.94
CA GLN A 147 -5.68 14.99 9.74
C GLN A 147 -5.09 14.59 8.39
N PHE A 148 -5.15 13.31 8.00
CA PHE A 148 -4.72 12.84 6.68
C PHE A 148 -5.41 13.59 5.53
N GLN A 149 -6.72 13.80 5.62
CA GLN A 149 -7.49 14.57 4.64
C GLN A 149 -7.04 16.03 4.56
N VAL A 150 -6.85 16.69 5.71
CA VAL A 150 -6.36 18.08 5.77
C VAL A 150 -5.00 18.22 5.10
N LEU A 151 -4.08 17.29 5.35
CA LEU A 151 -2.75 17.31 4.72
C LEU A 151 -2.83 17.15 3.20
N LEU A 152 -3.68 16.24 2.71
CA LEU A 152 -3.90 16.06 1.28
C LEU A 152 -4.51 17.31 0.63
N GLN A 153 -5.53 17.90 1.25
CA GLN A 153 -6.19 19.10 0.75
C GLN A 153 -5.24 20.28 0.71
N ARG A 154 -4.49 20.51 1.80
CA ARG A 154 -3.46 21.56 1.86
C ARG A 154 -2.43 21.41 0.74
N PHE A 155 -1.97 20.18 0.46
CA PHE A 155 -1.06 19.95 -0.67
C PHE A 155 -1.73 20.31 -2.01
N ILE A 156 -2.95 19.84 -2.25
CA ILE A 156 -3.70 20.11 -3.49
C ILE A 156 -3.91 21.61 -3.72
N GLU A 157 -4.20 22.35 -2.66
CA GLU A 157 -4.47 23.79 -2.72
C GLU A 157 -3.20 24.61 -2.91
N ASN A 158 -2.09 24.19 -2.30
CA ASN A 158 -0.82 24.92 -2.36
C ASN A 158 0.01 24.60 -3.62
N GLU A 159 -0.03 23.37 -4.11
CA GLU A 159 0.77 22.91 -5.26
C GLU A 159 0.74 23.84 -6.49
N PRO A 160 -0.40 24.44 -6.91
CA PRO A 160 -0.43 25.34 -8.06
C PRO A 160 0.42 26.61 -7.92
N PHE A 161 0.77 26.99 -6.69
CA PHE A 161 1.57 28.18 -6.37
C PHE A 161 3.05 27.85 -6.15
N GLU A 162 3.42 26.57 -6.21
CA GLU A 162 4.78 26.09 -5.99
C GLU A 162 5.50 25.89 -7.32
N GLU A 163 6.80 26.19 -7.35
CA GLU A 163 7.62 26.02 -8.56
C GLU A 163 8.25 24.61 -8.64
N GLY A 164 8.38 24.10 -9.87
CA GLY A 164 9.05 22.83 -10.14
C GLY A 164 8.12 21.65 -10.41
N PRO A 165 8.67 20.44 -10.60
CA PRO A 165 7.88 19.23 -10.79
C PRO A 165 7.23 18.78 -9.47
N ARG A 166 6.05 18.15 -9.59
CA ARG A 166 5.24 17.71 -8.45
C ARG A 166 6.00 16.85 -7.43
N ALA A 167 6.93 16.01 -7.89
CA ALA A 167 7.72 15.14 -7.00
C ALA A 167 8.65 15.94 -6.08
N GLU A 168 9.26 17.02 -6.58
CA GLU A 168 10.08 17.93 -5.77
C GLU A 168 9.21 18.76 -4.83
N ILE A 169 8.08 19.28 -5.32
CA ILE A 169 7.11 20.01 -4.50
C ILE A 169 6.64 19.11 -3.34
N TYR A 170 6.37 17.84 -3.63
CA TYR A 170 6.05 16.82 -2.63
C TYR A 170 7.19 16.61 -1.61
N ALA A 171 8.43 16.45 -2.07
CA ALA A 171 9.58 16.26 -1.19
C ALA A 171 9.76 17.44 -0.23
N ARG A 172 9.67 18.69 -0.73
CA ARG A 172 9.72 19.90 0.13
C ARG A 172 8.52 19.97 1.07
N SER A 173 7.32 19.68 0.57
CA SER A 173 6.09 19.67 1.38
C SER A 173 6.17 18.67 2.54
N ARG A 174 6.78 17.50 2.33
CA ARG A 174 6.99 16.48 3.37
C ARG A 174 7.85 16.97 4.53
N ASN A 175 8.76 17.92 4.31
CA ASN A 175 9.56 18.50 5.40
C ASN A 175 8.70 19.34 6.36
N LEU A 176 7.67 20.02 5.82
CA LEU A 176 6.72 20.82 6.60
C LEU A 176 5.55 19.98 7.12
N LEU A 177 5.17 18.94 6.37
CA LEU A 177 4.02 18.07 6.58
C LEU A 177 4.50 16.61 6.63
N PRO A 178 5.17 16.16 7.71
CA PRO A 178 5.84 14.86 7.74
C PRO A 178 4.90 13.66 7.52
N LYS A 179 3.63 13.81 7.88
CA LYS A 179 2.58 12.78 7.70
C LYS A 179 1.88 12.83 6.33
N LEU A 180 2.29 13.70 5.40
CA LEU A 180 1.66 13.80 4.08
C LEU A 180 1.75 12.45 3.33
N LEU A 181 0.60 11.96 2.84
CA LEU A 181 0.43 10.64 2.23
C LEU A 181 0.68 9.44 3.18
N GLN A 182 0.77 9.65 4.50
CA GLN A 182 0.86 8.53 5.45
C GLN A 182 -0.54 8.15 5.93
N VAL A 183 -1.02 6.97 5.53
CA VAL A 183 -2.34 6.48 5.92
C VAL A 183 -2.33 6.05 7.39
N PRO A 184 -3.26 6.55 8.23
CA PRO A 184 -3.39 6.09 9.60
C PRO A 184 -3.80 4.62 9.70
N ASN A 185 -3.32 3.93 10.74
CA ASN A 185 -3.80 2.59 11.08
C ASN A 185 -5.10 2.70 11.87
N ILE A 186 -6.13 1.93 11.49
CA ILE A 186 -7.37 1.84 12.25
C ILE A 186 -7.12 1.04 13.52
N LYS A 187 -7.42 1.65 14.66
CA LYS A 187 -7.43 1.04 15.99
C LYS A 187 -8.76 1.35 16.68
N GLY A 188 -9.44 0.31 17.15
CA GLY A 188 -10.62 0.46 18.01
C GLY A 188 -10.23 0.23 19.46
N SER A 189 -10.81 1.00 20.39
CA SER A 189 -10.72 0.75 21.82
C SER A 189 -11.98 0.06 22.33
N ASP A 190 -11.80 -0.96 23.17
CA ASP A 190 -12.90 -1.65 23.85
C ASP A 190 -13.32 -0.92 25.15
N THR A 191 -12.52 0.04 25.60
CA THR A 191 -12.76 0.77 26.83
C THR A 191 -13.81 1.86 26.65
N ARG A 192 -15.00 1.60 27.20
CA ARG A 192 -15.77 2.62 27.90
C ARG A 192 -15.03 2.91 29.21
N GLU A 193 -13.88 3.57 29.13
CA GLU A 193 -13.27 4.11 30.34
C GLU A 193 -14.25 5.14 30.90
N ALA A 194 -14.66 4.88 32.14
CA ALA A 194 -15.67 5.60 32.86
C ALA A 194 -15.20 7.03 33.15
N GLU A 195 -15.55 7.95 32.27
CA GLU A 195 -15.75 9.35 32.64
C GLU A 195 -17.11 9.76 32.06
N GLU A 196 -18.08 9.81 32.96
CA GLU A 196 -19.37 10.45 32.74
C GLU A 196 -19.13 11.93 32.47
N GLU A 197 -18.93 12.30 31.21
CA GLU A 197 -19.15 13.65 30.71
C GLU A 197 -19.48 13.56 29.22
N GLU A 198 -20.79 13.53 28.94
CA GLU A 198 -21.42 14.06 27.73
C GLU A 198 -20.61 13.93 26.41
N SER A 199 -20.64 12.76 25.79
CA SER A 199 -20.26 12.65 24.38
C SER A 199 -21.23 11.78 23.59
N ASP A 200 -22.29 12.43 23.10
CA ASP A 200 -23.11 11.98 21.97
C ASP A 200 -22.29 11.81 20.65
N LEU A 201 -20.96 11.93 20.69
CA LEU A 201 -20.07 11.99 19.52
C LEU A 201 -19.18 10.75 19.37
N THR A 202 -19.55 9.62 19.97
CA THR A 202 -18.78 8.37 19.83
C THR A 202 -18.76 7.89 18.37
N ILE A 203 -17.58 7.89 17.75
CA ILE A 203 -17.41 7.37 16.39
C ILE A 203 -17.36 5.85 16.40
N LEU A 204 -18.41 5.23 15.85
CA LEU A 204 -18.51 3.78 15.64
C LEU A 204 -17.95 3.38 14.27
N ALA A 205 -17.86 2.07 14.00
CA ALA A 205 -17.36 1.57 12.72
C ALA A 205 -18.12 2.11 11.48
N PRO A 206 -19.48 2.21 11.48
CA PRO A 206 -20.22 2.81 10.37
C PRO A 206 -19.94 4.31 10.15
N ASP A 207 -19.53 5.04 11.19
CA ASP A 207 -19.14 6.44 11.06
C ASP A 207 -17.70 6.56 10.56
N LEU A 208 -16.80 5.72 11.09
CA LEU A 208 -15.40 5.69 10.66
C LEU A 208 -15.28 5.34 9.17
N ILE A 209 -16.06 4.38 8.67
CA ILE A 209 -15.96 4.00 7.25
C ILE A 209 -16.28 5.17 6.33
N ARG A 210 -17.25 6.03 6.69
CA ARG A 210 -17.58 7.25 5.92
C ARG A 210 -16.41 8.24 5.88
N ILE A 211 -15.60 8.30 6.95
CA ILE A 211 -14.38 9.12 7.01
C ILE A 211 -13.29 8.50 6.11
N VAL A 212 -13.14 7.18 6.10
CA VAL A 212 -12.20 6.47 5.21
C VAL A 212 -12.60 6.64 3.74
N GLU A 213 -13.89 6.52 3.42
CA GLU A 213 -14.46 6.79 2.09
C GLU A 213 -14.14 8.22 1.62
N SER A 214 -14.31 9.21 2.50
CA SER A 214 -13.97 10.61 2.23
C SER A 214 -12.47 10.81 2.01
N SER A 215 -11.64 10.05 2.74
CA SER A 215 -10.18 10.03 2.56
C SER A 215 -9.78 9.45 1.20
N ILE A 216 -10.43 8.37 0.75
CA ILE A 216 -10.24 7.79 -0.58
C ILE A 216 -10.65 8.79 -1.68
N LEU A 217 -11.77 9.50 -1.52
CA LEU A 217 -12.19 10.51 -2.49
C LEU A 217 -11.22 11.69 -2.57
N THR A 218 -10.68 12.11 -1.42
CA THR A 218 -9.64 13.16 -1.36
C THR A 218 -8.36 12.70 -2.04
N PHE A 219 -7.94 11.46 -1.82
CA PHE A 219 -6.81 10.86 -2.53
C PHE A 219 -7.08 10.71 -4.04
N HIS A 220 -8.31 10.37 -4.45
CA HIS A 220 -8.68 10.37 -5.87
C HIS A 220 -8.57 11.77 -6.48
N LEU A 221 -8.95 12.81 -5.74
CA LEU A 221 -8.76 14.20 -6.18
C LEU A 221 -7.27 14.53 -6.29
N PHE A 222 -6.46 14.18 -5.30
CA PHE A 222 -5.00 14.31 -5.35
C PHE A 222 -4.42 13.73 -6.64
N MET A 223 -4.79 12.48 -6.97
CA MET A 223 -4.36 11.80 -8.20
C MET A 223 -4.91 12.44 -9.49
N LYS A 224 -6.05 13.13 -9.43
CA LYS A 224 -6.59 13.87 -10.59
C LYS A 224 -5.83 15.16 -10.87
N MET A 225 -5.20 15.74 -9.86
CA MET A 225 -4.36 16.93 -9.99
C MET A 225 -2.97 16.57 -10.55
N ASP A 226 -2.52 15.32 -10.36
CA ASP A 226 -1.30 14.79 -10.97
C ASP A 226 -1.51 14.52 -12.48
N LYS A 227 -1.50 15.61 -13.24
CA LYS A 227 -1.60 15.60 -14.70
C LYS A 227 -0.22 15.78 -15.30
N LYS A 228 0.03 15.09 -16.42
CA LYS A 228 1.15 15.43 -17.30
C LYS A 228 1.00 16.89 -17.72
N LYS A 229 2.05 17.72 -17.63
CA LYS A 229 2.08 18.98 -18.40
C LYS A 229 1.84 18.58 -19.85
N SER A 230 0.85 19.18 -20.51
CA SER A 230 0.62 18.95 -21.93
C SER A 230 1.83 19.51 -22.69
N SER A 231 2.90 18.72 -22.82
CA SER A 231 3.84 18.93 -23.90
C SER A 231 3.02 18.78 -25.17
N GLY A 232 2.85 19.86 -25.92
CA GLY A 232 2.04 19.90 -27.12
C GLY A 232 2.34 18.69 -28.00
N VAL A 233 1.27 18.08 -28.50
CA VAL A 233 1.30 17.13 -29.62
C VAL A 233 2.27 15.95 -29.44
N LEU A 234 1.78 14.84 -28.88
CA LEU A 234 2.20 13.53 -29.38
C LEU A 234 1.08 12.97 -30.25
N HIS A 235 0.98 13.54 -31.46
CA HIS A 235 0.43 12.81 -32.59
C HIS A 235 1.37 11.64 -32.85
N LEU A 236 1.01 10.44 -32.41
CA LEU A 236 1.48 9.18 -33.01
C LEU A 236 0.34 8.15 -32.96
N PHE A 237 -0.79 8.51 -33.57
CA PHE A 237 -1.58 7.50 -34.26
C PHE A 237 -0.81 7.13 -35.52
N GLY A 238 -0.44 5.85 -35.66
CA GLY A 238 0.07 5.31 -36.93
C GLY A 238 1.49 4.75 -36.88
N SER A 239 1.70 3.63 -36.18
CA SER A 239 2.46 2.53 -36.75
C SER A 239 2.09 1.25 -36.02
N HIS A 240 1.54 0.29 -36.75
CA HIS A 240 1.57 -1.11 -36.35
C HIS A 240 3.04 -1.58 -36.48
N ASN A 241 3.90 -1.10 -35.58
CA ASN A 241 5.24 -1.65 -35.44
C ASN A 241 5.09 -3.02 -34.80
N GLN A 242 5.49 -4.07 -35.52
CA GLN A 242 5.54 -5.45 -35.04
C GLN A 242 6.53 -5.63 -33.86
N PHE A 243 7.21 -4.55 -33.44
CA PHE A 243 8.15 -4.49 -32.31
C PHE A 243 7.80 -3.36 -31.33
N ALA A 244 6.59 -3.36 -30.78
CA ALA A 244 6.26 -2.47 -29.67
C ALA A 244 7.10 -2.84 -28.44
N THR A 245 7.76 -1.85 -27.81
CA THR A 245 8.52 -2.11 -26.57
C THR A 245 7.58 -2.61 -25.47
N PRO A 246 8.07 -3.40 -24.49
CA PRO A 246 7.23 -3.85 -23.37
C PRO A 246 6.48 -2.69 -22.69
N LEU A 247 7.15 -1.54 -22.50
CA LEU A 247 6.53 -0.34 -21.96
C LEU A 247 5.35 0.16 -22.81
N GLN A 248 5.51 0.25 -24.14
CA GLN A 248 4.45 0.66 -25.05
C GLN A 248 3.26 -0.30 -25.04
N GLN A 249 3.52 -1.61 -24.90
CA GLN A 249 2.46 -2.61 -24.79
C GLN A 249 1.62 -2.38 -23.53
N VAL A 250 2.26 -2.20 -22.37
CA VAL A 250 1.57 -1.92 -21.10
C VAL A 250 0.80 -0.59 -21.16
N GLN A 251 1.40 0.46 -21.73
CA GLN A 251 0.74 1.76 -21.94
C GLN A 251 -0.51 1.61 -22.81
N SER A 252 -0.42 0.91 -23.94
CA SER A 252 -1.57 0.69 -24.83
C SER A 252 -2.69 -0.12 -24.16
N SER A 253 -2.33 -1.12 -23.34
CA SER A 253 -3.28 -1.92 -22.57
C SER A 253 -3.98 -1.07 -21.51
N LEU A 254 -3.23 -0.22 -20.80
CA LEU A 254 -3.76 0.72 -19.83
C LEU A 254 -4.74 1.70 -20.49
N GLU A 255 -4.37 2.28 -21.64
CA GLU A 255 -5.23 3.20 -22.39
C GLU A 255 -6.56 2.56 -22.79
N LYS A 256 -6.53 1.32 -23.29
CA LYS A 256 -7.73 0.54 -23.59
C LYS A 256 -8.62 0.36 -22.36
N LYS A 257 -8.05 0.03 -21.19
CA LYS A 257 -8.83 -0.09 -19.95
C LYS A 257 -9.37 1.26 -19.47
N VAL A 258 -8.60 2.33 -19.58
CA VAL A 258 -9.05 3.70 -19.25
C VAL A 258 -10.25 4.11 -20.09
N ILE A 259 -10.24 3.82 -21.39
CA ILE A 259 -11.37 4.11 -22.29
C ILE A 259 -12.60 3.31 -21.84
N LYS A 260 -12.48 2.00 -21.64
CA LYS A 260 -13.58 1.13 -21.18
C LYS A 260 -14.17 1.59 -19.84
N LEU A 261 -13.33 1.92 -18.84
CA LEU A 261 -13.78 2.42 -17.54
C LEU A 261 -14.49 3.77 -17.65
N LYS A 262 -14.04 4.66 -18.54
CA LYS A 262 -14.73 5.93 -18.82
C LYS A 262 -16.09 5.72 -19.46
N GLU A 263 -16.23 4.75 -20.37
CA GLU A 263 -17.53 4.40 -20.96
C GLU A 263 -18.49 3.81 -19.92
N LEU A 264 -18.01 2.90 -19.06
CA LEU A 264 -18.81 2.39 -17.93
C LEU A 264 -19.28 3.53 -17.02
N ARG A 265 -18.39 4.47 -16.71
CA ARG A 265 -18.74 5.65 -15.90
C ARG A 265 -19.83 6.51 -16.55
N LYS A 266 -19.82 6.69 -17.88
CA LYS A 266 -20.85 7.48 -18.59
C LYS A 266 -22.23 6.83 -18.54
N ARG A 267 -22.28 5.49 -18.54
CA ARG A 267 -23.54 4.73 -18.46
C ARG A 267 -24.22 4.82 -17.09
N MET A 268 -23.47 5.25 -16.06
CA MET A 268 -24.00 5.38 -14.72
C MET A 268 -24.80 6.67 -14.54
N LYS A 269 -26.11 6.51 -14.39
CA LYS A 269 -27.02 7.60 -14.02
C LYS A 269 -26.88 7.89 -12.51
N GLY A 270 -26.70 9.17 -12.15
CA GLY A 270 -26.83 9.64 -10.76
C GLY A 270 -25.57 9.63 -9.88
N TRP A 271 -24.41 9.19 -10.36
CA TRP A 271 -23.18 9.29 -9.56
C TRP A 271 -22.65 10.74 -9.53
N LYS A 272 -22.79 11.42 -8.39
CA LYS A 272 -22.14 12.72 -8.15
C LYS A 272 -20.62 12.53 -8.03
N LYS A 273 -19.86 13.25 -8.87
CA LYS A 273 -18.38 13.10 -8.99
C LYS A 273 -17.58 13.26 -7.69
N LYS A 274 -18.17 13.81 -6.63
CA LYS A 274 -17.52 14.10 -5.34
C LYS A 274 -18.09 13.30 -4.16
N SER A 275 -19.07 12.41 -4.38
CA SER A 275 -19.65 11.60 -3.31
C SER A 275 -19.26 10.15 -3.44
N TRP A 276 -19.25 9.44 -2.32
CA TRP A 276 -19.09 8.00 -2.31
C TRP A 276 -20.24 7.33 -3.08
N PRO A 277 -19.97 6.33 -3.93
CA PRO A 277 -21.03 5.62 -4.64
C PRO A 277 -21.91 4.78 -3.70
N ARG A 278 -23.19 4.61 -4.03
CA ARG A 278 -24.13 3.84 -3.21
C ARG A 278 -24.20 2.36 -3.58
N ARG A 279 -23.90 2.01 -4.83
CA ARG A 279 -23.97 0.63 -5.33
C ARG A 279 -22.57 0.03 -5.33
N GLU A 280 -22.45 -1.23 -4.96
CA GLU A 280 -21.17 -1.94 -4.92
C GLU A 280 -20.44 -1.90 -6.27
N GLU A 281 -21.16 -2.08 -7.38
CA GLU A 281 -20.58 -2.00 -8.74
C GLU A 281 -19.94 -0.62 -9.01
N ASP A 282 -20.55 0.43 -8.49
CA ASP A 282 -20.09 1.81 -8.64
C ASP A 282 -18.86 2.08 -7.75
N VAL A 283 -18.80 1.46 -6.56
CA VAL A 283 -17.63 1.47 -5.68
C VAL A 283 -16.46 0.78 -6.38
N GLN A 284 -16.66 -0.43 -6.92
CA GLN A 284 -15.63 -1.15 -7.67
C GLN A 284 -15.11 -0.35 -8.87
N LEU A 285 -15.99 0.39 -9.55
CA LEU A 285 -15.60 1.31 -10.62
C LEU A 285 -14.75 2.47 -10.11
N LEU A 286 -15.11 3.10 -8.98
CA LEU A 286 -14.30 4.15 -8.35
C LEU A 286 -12.89 3.63 -8.02
N LEU A 287 -12.79 2.49 -7.34
CA LEU A 287 -11.50 1.89 -6.98
C LEU A 287 -10.66 1.58 -8.23
N SER A 288 -11.28 1.02 -9.27
CA SER A 288 -10.62 0.76 -10.57
C SER A 288 -10.15 2.04 -11.26
N LEU A 289 -10.91 3.13 -11.17
CA LEU A 289 -10.52 4.43 -11.71
C LEU A 289 -9.30 5.02 -10.98
N ILE A 290 -9.12 4.70 -9.70
CA ILE A 290 -7.93 5.08 -8.93
C ILE A 290 -6.75 4.20 -9.32
N ASP A 291 -6.94 2.88 -9.46
CA ASP A 291 -5.88 1.97 -9.93
C ASP A 291 -5.27 2.41 -11.27
N VAL A 292 -6.11 2.71 -12.27
CA VAL A 292 -5.60 3.17 -13.58
C VAL A 292 -4.95 4.55 -13.52
N LYS A 293 -5.32 5.39 -12.55
CA LYS A 293 -4.65 6.69 -12.33
C LYS A 293 -3.25 6.51 -11.76
N ILE A 294 -3.08 5.57 -10.84
CA ILE A 294 -1.77 5.23 -10.26
C ILE A 294 -0.90 4.58 -11.33
N LEU A 295 -1.41 3.59 -12.06
CA LEU A 295 -0.71 2.97 -13.18
C LEU A 295 -0.26 4.01 -14.21
N SER A 296 -1.14 4.95 -14.56
CA SER A 296 -0.78 6.06 -15.46
C SER A 296 0.33 6.92 -14.88
N ARG A 297 0.41 7.12 -13.56
CA ARG A 297 1.48 7.88 -12.93
C ARG A 297 2.81 7.13 -12.95
N VAL A 298 2.80 5.84 -12.65
CA VAL A 298 4.00 4.97 -12.69
C VAL A 298 4.59 4.93 -14.10
N LEU A 299 3.76 4.68 -15.12
CA LEU A 299 4.19 4.63 -16.52
C LEU A 299 4.64 5.98 -17.10
N ARG A 300 4.51 7.08 -16.35
CA ARG A 300 5.01 8.42 -16.69
C ARG A 300 6.35 8.75 -16.00
N MET A 301 6.87 7.88 -15.16
CA MET A 301 8.20 8.07 -14.57
C MET A 301 9.26 8.20 -15.67
N VAL A 302 10.25 9.05 -15.45
CA VAL A 302 11.36 9.25 -16.39
C VAL A 302 12.14 7.95 -16.58
N ARG A 303 12.33 7.21 -15.49
CA ARG A 303 13.01 5.91 -15.45
C ARG A 303 12.10 4.90 -14.79
N ILE A 304 11.76 3.83 -15.50
CA ILE A 304 10.98 2.70 -14.98
C ILE A 304 11.81 1.43 -15.04
N THR A 305 11.87 0.68 -13.94
CA THR A 305 12.59 -0.59 -13.91
C THR A 305 11.74 -1.72 -14.49
N LYS A 306 12.38 -2.88 -14.77
CA LYS A 306 11.66 -4.06 -15.27
C LYS A 306 10.65 -4.58 -14.24
N GLU A 307 11.01 -4.55 -12.96
CA GLU A 307 10.17 -4.98 -11.84
C GLU A 307 8.95 -4.07 -11.69
N GLN A 308 9.14 -2.76 -11.81
CA GLN A 308 8.05 -1.78 -11.78
C GLN A 308 7.11 -1.91 -12.98
N LEU A 309 7.65 -2.23 -14.15
CA LEU A 309 6.85 -2.50 -15.34
C LEU A 309 6.05 -3.80 -15.20
N PHE A 310 6.67 -4.88 -14.69
CA PHE A 310 5.98 -6.13 -14.37
C PHE A 310 4.87 -5.92 -13.33
N TRP A 311 5.13 -5.11 -12.30
CA TRP A 311 4.11 -4.70 -11.33
C TRP A 311 2.93 -4.00 -12.01
N CYS A 312 3.18 -3.14 -13.00
CA CYS A 312 2.11 -2.49 -13.77
C CYS A 312 1.27 -3.52 -14.53
N GLU A 313 1.91 -4.51 -15.17
CA GLU A 313 1.22 -5.60 -15.85
C GLU A 313 0.33 -6.40 -14.91
N GLU A 314 0.87 -6.85 -13.78
CA GLU A 314 0.15 -7.65 -12.78
C GLU A 314 -1.04 -6.88 -12.21
N LYS A 315 -0.84 -5.62 -11.81
CA LYS A 315 -1.92 -4.78 -11.30
C LYS A 315 -2.98 -4.49 -12.39
N LEU A 316 -2.57 -4.39 -13.65
CA LEU A 316 -3.49 -4.19 -14.77
C LEU A 316 -4.31 -5.47 -15.09
N LYS A 317 -3.74 -6.66 -14.91
CA LYS A 317 -4.44 -7.94 -15.07
C LYS A 317 -5.58 -8.12 -14.05
N LYS A 318 -5.45 -7.52 -12.86
CA LYS A 318 -6.51 -7.51 -11.81
C LYS A 318 -7.78 -6.75 -12.18
N LEU A 319 -7.76 -5.99 -13.28
CA LEU A 319 -8.92 -5.25 -13.79
C LEU A 319 -9.53 -5.98 -14.99
N ASP A 320 -10.41 -6.94 -14.78
CA ASP A 320 -11.11 -7.62 -15.87
C ASP A 320 -12.32 -6.77 -16.35
N LEU A 321 -12.33 -6.52 -17.66
CA LEU A 321 -13.32 -5.71 -18.38
C LEU A 321 -13.83 -6.46 -19.62
N SER A 322 -13.80 -7.79 -19.56
CA SER A 322 -14.48 -8.68 -20.51
C SER A 322 -16.00 -8.53 -20.37
N ASP A 323 -16.72 -8.84 -21.45
CA ASP A 323 -18.19 -8.90 -21.48
C ASP A 323 -18.95 -7.63 -21.06
N GLY A 324 -18.29 -6.47 -21.07
CA GLY A 324 -18.89 -5.20 -20.68
C GLY A 324 -19.20 -5.06 -19.19
N LYS A 325 -18.72 -5.99 -18.35
CA LYS A 325 -18.81 -5.92 -16.88
C LYS A 325 -17.41 -5.71 -16.29
N LEU A 326 -17.35 -5.01 -15.17
CA LEU A 326 -16.12 -4.83 -14.40
C LEU A 326 -16.01 -5.92 -13.32
N ARG A 327 -14.89 -6.64 -13.32
CA ARG A 327 -14.45 -7.50 -12.22
C ARG A 327 -13.08 -7.02 -11.77
N ARG A 328 -12.95 -6.71 -10.48
CA ARG A 328 -11.72 -6.22 -9.87
C ARG A 328 -11.27 -7.21 -8.81
N ASP A 329 -10.04 -7.67 -8.91
CA ASP A 329 -9.39 -8.44 -7.85
C ASP A 329 -8.85 -7.47 -6.78
N PRO A 330 -9.31 -7.54 -5.52
CA PRO A 330 -8.92 -6.60 -4.47
C PRO A 330 -7.58 -6.92 -3.82
N SER A 331 -6.93 -8.04 -4.16
CA SER A 331 -5.69 -8.45 -3.50
C SER A 331 -4.57 -7.40 -3.74
N PRO A 332 -3.83 -7.01 -2.68
CA PRO A 332 -2.83 -5.96 -2.81
C PRO A 332 -1.66 -6.42 -3.68
N VAL A 333 -1.02 -5.48 -4.38
CA VAL A 333 0.26 -5.71 -5.09
C VAL A 333 1.25 -4.66 -4.61
N LEU A 334 2.26 -5.09 -3.86
CA LEU A 334 3.29 -4.18 -3.34
C LEU A 334 4.15 -3.65 -4.48
N PHE A 335 4.32 -2.33 -4.51
CA PHE A 335 5.15 -1.66 -5.51
C PHE A 335 6.64 -1.93 -5.24
N PRO A 336 7.42 -2.37 -6.24
CA PRO A 336 8.86 -2.57 -6.10
C PRO A 336 9.56 -1.20 -6.04
N CYS A 337 10.22 -0.94 -4.90
CA CYS A 337 10.90 0.32 -4.60
C CYS A 337 12.38 0.26 -4.98
#